data_AF-A0A0Q0XUF2-F1
#
_entry.id   AF-A0A0Q0XUF2-F1
#
_cell.length_a   1.000
_cell.length_b   1.000
_cell.length_c   1.000
_cell.angle_alpha   90.00
_cell.angle_beta   90.00
_cell.angle_gamma   90.00
#
_symmetry.space_group_name_H-M   'P 1'
#
loop_
_entity.id
_entity.type
_entity.pdbx_description
1 polymer ?
#
loop_
_entity_poly.entity_id
_entity_poly.type
_entity_poly.pdbx_seq_one_letter_code
_entity_poly.pdbx_strand_id
1 'polypeptide(L)'
;MWTRDQVLAYLADAGRPLTADTWSGYVTRAQAPAPARRVGRTPMWDPDTVRAWQAARRGRGWRAGSTGPHHQDDTAREAGS
;
A
#
# COMPACT_ATOMS: atom_id res chain seq x y z
N MET A 1 6.43 -8.32 -4.14
CA MET A 1 5.99 -7.03 -4.72
C MET A 1 4.79 -7.27 -5.60
N TRP A 2 3.77 -6.39 -5.53
CA TRP A 2 2.52 -6.47 -6.30
C TRP A 2 2.32 -5.26 -7.21
N THR A 3 1.78 -5.50 -8.40
CA THR A 3 1.23 -4.44 -9.26
C THR A 3 -0.14 -3.98 -8.75
N ARG A 4 -0.66 -2.89 -9.30
CA ARG A 4 -2.02 -2.42 -8.98
C ARG A 4 -3.05 -3.51 -9.26
N ASP A 5 -2.98 -4.18 -10.40
CA ASP A 5 -3.90 -5.26 -10.77
C ASP A 5 -3.87 -6.42 -9.77
N GLN A 6 -2.68 -6.80 -9.28
CA GLN A 6 -2.56 -7.85 -8.26
C GLN A 6 -3.17 -7.42 -6.92
N VAL A 7 -3.01 -6.16 -6.54
CA VAL A 7 -3.70 -5.59 -5.37
C VAL A 7 -5.22 -5.66 -5.56
N LEU A 8 -5.74 -5.22 -6.71
CA LEU A 8 -7.18 -5.23 -6.97
C LEU A 8 -7.75 -6.65 -6.99
N ALA A 9 -7.04 -7.61 -7.59
CA ALA A 9 -7.41 -9.01 -7.59
C ALA A 9 -7.50 -9.57 -6.17
N TYR A 10 -6.50 -9.28 -5.33
CA TYR A 10 -6.51 -9.67 -3.92
C TYR A 10 -7.69 -9.05 -3.15
N LEU A 11 -7.99 -7.77 -3.38
CA LEU A 11 -9.10 -7.10 -2.70
C LEU A 11 -10.47 -7.63 -3.17
N ALA A 12 -10.61 -7.96 -4.45
CA ALA A 12 -11.80 -8.61 -4.98
C ALA A 12 -12.02 -10.00 -4.36
N ASP A 13 -10.97 -10.82 -4.29
CA ASP A 13 -10.98 -12.14 -3.63
C ASP A 13 -11.34 -12.04 -2.14
N ALA A 14 -10.83 -11.01 -1.46
CA ALA A 14 -11.18 -10.69 -0.07
C ALA A 14 -12.60 -10.12 0.12
N GLY A 15 -13.45 -10.17 -0.92
CA GLY A 15 -14.86 -9.75 -0.89
C GLY A 15 -15.09 -8.24 -1.00
N ARG A 16 -14.07 -7.47 -1.41
CA ARG A 16 -14.15 -6.00 -1.55
C ARG A 16 -13.53 -5.54 -2.86
N PRO A 17 -14.20 -5.76 -4.01
CA PRO A 17 -13.71 -5.28 -5.29
C PRO A 17 -13.60 -3.75 -5.28
N LEU A 18 -12.47 -3.24 -5.73
CA LEU A 18 -12.23 -1.82 -5.95
C LEU A 18 -11.81 -1.58 -7.40
N THR A 19 -12.15 -0.42 -7.93
CA THR A 19 -11.63 0.01 -9.24
C THR A 19 -10.21 0.57 -9.09
N ALA A 20 -9.46 0.56 -10.19
CA ALA A 20 -8.12 1.14 -10.25
C ALA A 20 -8.10 2.62 -9.85
N ASP A 21 -9.12 3.39 -10.25
CA ASP A 21 -9.25 4.81 -9.92
C ASP A 21 -9.54 5.03 -8.44
N THR A 22 -10.40 4.18 -7.85
CA THR A 22 -10.71 4.24 -6.41
C THR A 22 -9.47 3.94 -5.59
N TRP A 23 -8.72 2.89 -5.95
CA TRP A 23 -7.46 2.56 -5.30
C TRP A 23 -6.46 3.70 -5.42
N SER A 24 -6.30 4.26 -6.62
CA SER A 24 -5.39 5.39 -6.85
C SER A 24 -5.81 6.62 -6.04
N GLY A 25 -7.10 6.92 -5.94
CA GLY A 25 -7.66 7.97 -5.10
C GLY A 25 -7.45 7.74 -3.60
N TYR A 26 -7.45 6.50 -3.13
CA TYR A 26 -7.07 6.20 -1.75
C TYR A 26 -5.57 6.38 -1.51
N VAL A 27 -4.73 5.98 -2.45
CA VAL A 27 -3.27 6.19 -2.36
C VAL A 27 -2.95 7.68 -2.29
N THR A 28 -3.55 8.52 -3.17
CA THR A 28 -3.30 9.97 -3.17
C THR A 28 -3.81 10.67 -1.91
N ARG A 29 -4.90 10.16 -1.31
CA ARG A 29 -5.44 10.67 -0.05
C ARG A 29 -4.80 10.04 1.19
N ALA A 30 -3.74 9.24 1.03
CA ALA A 30 -3.09 8.48 2.10
C ALA A 30 -4.03 7.56 2.92
N GLN A 31 -5.12 7.11 2.30
CA GLN A 31 -6.10 6.17 2.87
C GLN A 31 -5.77 4.71 2.55
N ALA A 32 -4.88 4.48 1.60
CA ALA A 32 -4.31 3.18 1.24
C ALA A 32 -2.79 3.25 1.27
N PRO A 33 -2.10 2.10 1.32
CA PRO A 33 -0.64 2.05 1.31
C PRO A 33 -0.04 2.78 0.12
N ALA A 34 1.02 3.54 0.39
CA ALA A 34 1.85 4.12 -0.66
C ALA A 34 2.57 3.00 -1.45
N PRO A 35 2.89 3.22 -2.73
CA PRO A 35 3.72 2.29 -3.48
C PRO A 35 5.10 2.20 -2.83
N ALA A 36 5.54 0.97 -2.53
CA ALA A 36 6.87 0.71 -1.99
C ALA A 36 7.98 0.98 -3.02
N ARG A 37 7.67 0.79 -4.31
CA ARG A 37 8.62 1.03 -5.40
C ARG A 37 7.89 1.47 -6.66
N ARG A 38 8.64 2.07 -7.60
CA ARG A 38 8.21 2.22 -8.99
C ARG A 38 9.20 1.51 -9.91
N VAL A 39 8.68 0.72 -10.84
CA VAL A 39 9.45 0.15 -11.96
C VAL A 39 8.99 0.87 -13.22
N GLY A 40 9.86 1.74 -13.76
CA GLY A 40 9.45 2.71 -14.77
C GLY A 40 8.31 3.61 -14.26
N ARG A 41 7.19 3.65 -14.99
CA ARG A 41 5.98 4.39 -14.60
C ARG A 41 4.99 3.56 -13.77
N THR A 42 5.30 2.30 -13.50
CA THR A 42 4.38 1.37 -12.82
C THR A 42 4.66 1.36 -11.32
N PRO A 43 3.70 1.81 -10.47
CA PRO A 43 3.82 1.68 -9.03
C PRO A 43 3.66 0.22 -8.60
N MET A 44 4.43 -0.16 -7.58
CA MET A 44 4.41 -1.49 -6.97
C MET A 44 4.24 -1.36 -5.46
N TRP A 45 3.46 -2.27 -4.90
CA TRP A 45 3.13 -2.34 -3.48
C TRP A 45 3.77 -3.55 -2.82
N ASP A 46 4.05 -3.39 -1.54
CA ASP A 46 4.42 -4.51 -0.69
C ASP A 46 3.16 -5.33 -0.32
N PRO A 47 3.12 -6.65 -0.58
CA PRO A 47 1.96 -7.49 -0.31
C PRO A 47 1.56 -7.51 1.17
N ASP A 48 2.53 -7.58 2.08
CA ASP A 48 2.27 -7.67 3.52
C ASP A 48 1.64 -6.37 4.05
N THR A 49 2.11 -5.23 3.56
CA THR A 49 1.53 -3.91 3.83
C THR A 49 0.07 -3.83 3.35
N VAL A 50 -0.23 -4.33 2.15
CA VAL A 50 -1.60 -4.36 1.61
C VAL A 50 -2.51 -5.28 2.40
N ARG A 51 -2.03 -6.47 2.80
CA ARG A 51 -2.77 -7.42 3.64
C ARG A 51 -3.06 -6.83 5.02
N ALA A 52 -2.06 -6.20 5.65
CA ALA A 52 -2.20 -5.54 6.95
C ALA A 52 -3.21 -4.37 6.89
N TRP A 53 -3.15 -3.56 5.83
CA TRP A 53 -4.13 -2.50 5.62
C TRP A 53 -5.55 -3.06 5.44
N GLN A 54 -5.72 -4.11 4.63
CA GLN A 54 -7.03 -4.74 4.44
C GLN A 54 -7.53 -5.34 5.76
N ALA A 55 -6.63 -5.77 6.65
CA ALA A 55 -6.91 -6.25 8.01
C ALA A 55 -7.37 -5.19 8.99
N ALA A 56 -6.64 -4.08 9.05
CA ALA A 56 -7.04 -2.96 9.87
C ALA A 56 -8.42 -2.41 9.43
N ARG A 57 -8.67 -2.40 8.11
CA ARG A 57 -9.89 -1.87 7.53
C ARG A 57 -11.15 -2.68 7.86
N ARG A 58 -11.04 -4.00 8.11
CA ARG A 58 -12.17 -4.87 8.46
C ARG A 58 -12.61 -4.79 9.93
N GLY A 59 -11.90 -4.05 10.79
CA GLY A 59 -12.12 -4.08 12.24
C GLY A 59 -12.61 -2.80 12.92
N ARG A 60 -12.28 -1.61 12.42
CA ARG A 60 -12.63 -0.36 13.12
C ARG A 60 -12.87 0.74 12.11
N GLY A 61 -14.09 1.26 12.07
CA GLY A 61 -14.48 2.35 11.17
C GLY A 61 -13.54 3.53 11.30
N TRP A 62 -12.75 3.78 10.25
CA TRP A 62 -12.35 5.10 9.73
C TRP A 62 -11.68 6.13 10.68
N ARG A 63 -11.51 5.84 11.98
CA ARG A 63 -10.90 6.74 12.97
C ARG A 63 -9.78 6.04 13.74
N ALA A 64 -8.69 5.79 13.03
CA ALA A 64 -7.35 5.77 13.59
C ALA A 64 -6.50 6.30 12.43
N GLY A 65 -6.31 7.62 12.34
CA GLY A 65 -5.26 8.24 13.13
C GLY A 65 -3.94 7.66 12.64
N SER A 66 -3.45 8.19 11.51
CA SER A 66 -2.02 8.27 11.15
C SER A 66 -1.08 7.43 12.04
N THR A 67 -0.89 6.15 11.73
CA THR A 67 0.29 5.33 12.08
C THR A 67 0.17 3.99 11.36
N GLY A 68 0.80 3.86 10.21
CA GLY A 68 1.36 2.58 9.75
C GLY A 68 2.87 2.69 9.94
N PRO A 69 3.56 1.62 10.38
CA PRO A 69 4.94 1.71 10.81
C PRO A 69 5.82 2.18 9.65
N HIS A 70 6.68 3.14 9.96
CA HIS A 70 7.79 3.59 9.16
C HIS A 70 8.78 2.41 9.05
N HIS A 71 8.60 1.53 8.07
CA HIS A 71 9.68 0.67 7.58
C HIS A 71 10.51 1.52 6.61
N GLN A 72 11.19 2.53 7.15
CA GLN A 72 12.42 3.03 6.55
C GLN A 72 13.51 2.61 7.52
N ASP A 73 14.16 1.51 7.20
CA ASP A 73 15.58 1.41 7.44
C ASP A 73 16.20 0.61 6.29
N ASP A 74 17.42 1.00 5.96
CA ASP A 74 18.29 0.44 4.94
C ASP A 74 18.02 0.81 3.46
N THR A 75 18.41 2.04 3.11
CA THR A 75 19.31 2.16 1.95
C THR A 75 20.60 2.79 2.42
N ALA A 76 21.60 1.93 2.58
CA ALA A 76 23.02 2.27 2.64
C ALA A 76 23.37 3.54 1.84
N ARG A 77 23.92 4.52 2.55
CA ARG A 77 24.95 5.40 2.00
C ARG A 77 26.20 5.28 2.87
N GLU A 78 26.98 4.26 2.56
CA GLU A 78 28.43 4.37 2.65
C GLU A 78 28.91 5.31 1.53
N ALA A 79 29.66 6.35 1.89
CA ALA A 79 30.93 6.76 1.25
C ALA A 79 31.27 8.25 1.49
N GLY A 80 32.38 8.45 2.21
CA GLY A 80 33.33 9.56 2.03
C GLY A 80 33.04 10.84 2.82
N SER A 81 34.01 11.47 3.49
CA SER A 81 35.43 11.23 3.78
C SER A 81 35.83 12.21 4.87
#